data_AF-A0A1C4P145-F1
#
_entry.id   AF-A0A1C4P145-F1
#
_cell.length_a   1.000
_cell.length_b   1.000
_cell.length_c   1.000
_cell.angle_alpha   90.00
_cell.angle_beta   90.00
_cell.angle_gamma   90.00
#
_symmetry.space_group_name_H-M   'P 1'
#
loop_
_entity.id
_entity.type
_entity.pdbx_description
1 polymer ?
#
loop_
_entity_poly.entity_id
_entity_poly.type
_entity_poly.pdbx_seq_one_letter_code
_entity_poly.pdbx_strand_id
1 'polypeptide(L)'
;MAAAAPGPPGTTLAAALAAGYALSAGRPFLHAALNPSPQLTGRAVGGGIRAMIPLQGALAARTGALGAALATAALAPLAKALSRRVNPT
;
A
#
# COMPACT_ATOMS: atom_id res chain seq x y z
N MET A 1 0.04 -22.91 -14.01
CA MET A 1 0.03 -22.06 -12.79
C MET A 1 -1.23 -22.41 -12.00
N ALA A 2 -1.14 -23.39 -11.10
CA ALA A 2 -2.28 -23.80 -10.30
C ALA A 2 -2.66 -22.64 -9.37
N ALA A 3 -3.88 -22.11 -9.51
CA ALA A 3 -4.43 -21.15 -8.57
C ALA A 3 -4.50 -21.86 -7.20
N ALA A 4 -3.70 -21.38 -6.24
CA ALA A 4 -3.80 -21.86 -4.87
C ALA A 4 -5.25 -21.69 -4.40
N ALA A 5 -5.82 -22.73 -3.80
CA ALA A 5 -7.15 -22.64 -3.22
C ALA A 5 -7.21 -21.42 -2.28
N PRO A 6 -8.27 -20.60 -2.34
CA PRO A 6 -8.34 -19.40 -1.53
C PRO A 6 -8.23 -19.80 -0.06
N GLY A 7 -7.20 -19.26 0.61
CA GLY A 7 -7.07 -19.39 2.06
C GLY A 7 -8.22 -18.65 2.76
N PRO A 8 -8.25 -18.70 4.11
CA PRO A 8 -9.25 -17.97 4.89
C PRO A 8 -9.39 -16.52 4.39
N PRO A 9 -10.61 -15.95 4.36
CA PRO A 9 -10.86 -14.65 3.74
C PRO A 9 -9.95 -13.54 4.27
N GLY A 10 -9.57 -13.58 5.56
CA GLY A 10 -8.59 -12.66 6.15
C GLY A 10 -7.16 -12.82 5.61
N THR A 11 -6.71 -14.04 5.33
CA THR A 11 -5.41 -14.30 4.72
C THR A 11 -5.36 -13.78 3.29
N THR A 12 -6.42 -14.02 2.52
CA THR A 12 -6.54 -13.55 1.13
C THR A 12 -6.59 -12.02 1.08
N LEU A 13 -7.37 -11.38 1.96
CA LEU A 13 -7.43 -9.93 2.07
C LEU A 13 -6.09 -9.33 2.50
N ALA A 14 -5.43 -9.92 3.49
CA ALA A 14 -4.11 -9.47 3.94
C ALA A 14 -3.07 -9.56 2.81
N ALA A 15 -3.07 -10.65 2.04
CA ALA A 15 -2.17 -10.83 0.90
C ALA A 15 -2.43 -9.78 -0.21
N ALA A 16 -3.70 -9.52 -0.53
CA ALA A 16 -4.06 -8.50 -1.52
C ALA A 16 -3.61 -7.09 -1.09
N LEU A 17 -3.79 -6.75 0.18
CA LEU A 17 -3.39 -5.45 0.73
C LEU A 17 -1.87 -5.32 0.83
N ALA A 18 -1.16 -6.38 1.21
CA ALA A 18 0.30 -6.42 1.20
C ALA A 18 0.88 -6.29 -0.23
N ALA A 19 0.24 -6.91 -1.22
CA ALA A 19 0.60 -6.73 -2.62
C ALA A 19 0.38 -5.27 -3.07
N GLY A 20 -0.72 -4.63 -2.65
CA GLY A 20 -0.97 -3.21 -2.88
C GLY A 20 0.11 -2.30 -2.29
N TYR A 21 0.59 -2.61 -1.08
CA TYR A 21 1.75 -1.95 -0.47
C TYR A 21 3.02 -2.13 -1.32
N ALA A 22 3.36 -3.37 -1.68
CA ALA A 22 4.55 -3.66 -2.47
C ALA A 22 4.54 -2.96 -3.85
N LEU A 23 3.40 -2.96 -4.53
CA LEU A 23 3.24 -2.31 -5.84
C LEU A 23 3.32 -0.77 -5.75
N SER A 24 2.85 -0.18 -4.65
CA SER A 24 2.85 1.28 -4.48
C SER A 24 4.20 1.84 -4.02
N ALA A 25 4.91 1.12 -3.16
CA ALA A 25 6.16 1.61 -2.56
C ALA A 25 7.43 0.95 -3.14
N GLY A 26 7.32 -0.23 -3.74
CA GLY A 26 8.47 -1.03 -4.19
C GLY A 26 9.33 -0.35 -5.26
N ARG A 27 8.71 0.17 -6.33
CA ARG A 27 9.44 0.88 -7.40
C ARG A 27 10.13 2.15 -6.91
N PRO A 28 9.45 3.06 -6.18
CA PRO A 28 10.10 4.25 -5.62
C PRO A 28 11.26 3.93 -4.67
N PHE A 29 11.10 2.95 -3.78
CA PHE A 29 12.17 2.55 -2.86
C PHE A 29 13.35 1.90 -3.57
N LEU A 30 13.11 1.02 -4.54
CA LEU A 30 14.17 0.41 -5.33
C LEU A 30 14.95 1.46 -6.11
N HIS A 31 14.25 2.42 -6.74
CA HIS A 31 14.92 3.50 -7.46
C HIS A 31 15.75 4.41 -6.55
N ALA A 32 15.24 4.77 -5.37
CA ALA A 32 15.98 5.59 -4.41
C ALA A 32 17.18 4.85 -3.81
N ALA A 33 17.06 3.54 -3.56
CA ALA A 33 18.15 2.70 -3.05
C ALA A 33 19.28 2.53 -4.08
N LEU A 34 18.93 2.37 -5.36
CA LEU A 34 19.90 2.24 -6.45
C LEU A 34 20.45 3.59 -6.91
N ASN A 35 19.69 4.68 -6.77
CA ASN A 35 20.05 6.03 -7.23
C ASN A 35 19.76 7.06 -6.14
N PRO A 36 20.63 7.17 -5.12
CA PRO A 36 20.42 8.08 -4.01
C PRO A 36 20.49 9.53 -4.50
N SER A 37 19.32 10.18 -4.58
CA SER A 37 19.18 11.59 -4.92
C SER A 37 18.02 12.21 -4.15
N PRO A 38 18.05 13.52 -3.81
CA PRO A 38 17.03 14.17 -3.00
C PRO A 38 15.61 14.01 -3.56
N GLN A 39 15.45 14.14 -4.88
CA GLN A 39 14.16 14.03 -5.55
C GLN A 39 13.60 12.60 -5.51
N LEU A 40 14.44 11.58 -5.68
CA LEU A 40 14.01 10.17 -5.65
C LEU A 40 13.67 9.74 -4.22
N THR A 41 14.48 10.16 -3.24
CA THR A 41 14.19 9.91 -1.82
C THR A 41 12.90 10.60 -1.39
N GLY A 42 12.66 11.85 -1.79
CA GLY A 42 11.40 12.54 -1.50
C GLY A 42 10.17 11.85 -2.09
N ARG A 43 10.29 11.35 -3.33
CA ARG A 43 9.22 10.54 -3.98
C ARG A 43 9.00 9.22 -3.26
N ALA A 44 10.07 8.55 -2.84
CA ALA A 44 10.02 7.31 -2.09
C ALA A 44 9.34 7.50 -0.73
N VAL A 45 9.70 8.54 0.02
CA VAL A 45 9.09 8.88 1.31
C VAL A 45 7.61 9.25 1.14
N GLY A 46 7.30 10.18 0.24
CA GLY A 46 5.90 10.58 -0.01
C GLY A 46 5.04 9.42 -0.53
N GLY A 47 5.61 8.51 -1.32
CA GLY A 47 4.97 7.26 -1.72
C GLY A 47 4.76 6.31 -0.54
N GLY A 48 5.79 6.10 0.27
CA GLY A 48 5.78 5.23 1.44
C GLY A 48 4.74 5.61 2.49
N ILE A 49 4.58 6.90 2.78
CA ILE A 49 3.54 7.39 3.70
C ILE A 49 2.14 6.98 3.24
N ARG A 50 1.83 7.14 1.94
CA ARG A 50 0.54 6.73 1.39
C ARG A 50 0.37 5.20 1.34
N ALA A 51 1.47 4.48 1.18
CA ALA A 51 1.49 3.02 1.18
C ALA A 51 1.28 2.41 2.59
N MET A 52 1.42 3.19 3.67
CA MET A 52 1.08 2.70 5.02
C MET A 52 -0.40 2.34 5.17
N ILE A 53 -1.30 2.99 4.41
CA ILE A 53 -2.74 2.72 4.48
C ILE A 53 -3.06 1.26 4.11
N PRO A 54 -2.64 0.73 2.93
CA PRO A 54 -2.85 -0.68 2.64
C PRO A 54 -2.08 -1.61 3.60
N LEU A 55 -0.92 -1.22 4.13
CA LEU A 55 -0.20 -2.03 5.12
C LEU A 55 -1.00 -2.18 6.43
N GLN A 56 -1.59 -1.10 6.92
CA GLN A 56 -2.45 -1.12 8.11
C GLN A 56 -3.68 -2.02 7.89
N GLY A 57 -4.30 -1.95 6.71
CA GLY A 57 -5.39 -2.85 6.35
C GLY A 57 -4.94 -4.33 6.31
N ALA A 58 -3.75 -4.61 5.78
CA ALA A 58 -3.21 -5.98 5.74
C ALA A 58 -3.02 -6.57 7.15
N LEU A 59 -2.49 -5.76 8.08
CA LEU A 59 -2.29 -6.18 9.47
C LEU A 59 -3.62 -6.41 10.20
N ALA A 60 -4.62 -5.54 10.00
CA ALA A 60 -5.97 -5.69 10.55
C ALA A 60 -6.69 -6.94 10.00
N ALA A 61 -6.52 -7.24 8.72
CA ALA A 61 -7.07 -8.47 8.12
C ALA A 61 -6.44 -9.73 8.73
N ARG A 62 -5.13 -9.67 9.07
CA ARG A 62 -4.40 -10.79 9.70
C ARG A 62 -4.88 -11.10 11.12
N THR A 63 -5.40 -10.10 11.84
CA THR A 63 -5.98 -10.28 13.19
C THR A 63 -7.49 -10.59 13.15
N GLY A 64 -8.07 -10.82 11.96
CA GLY A 64 -9.49 -11.15 11.78
C GLY A 64 -10.44 -9.95 11.69
N ALA A 65 -9.94 -8.72 11.77
CA ALA A 65 -10.74 -7.50 11.75
C ALA A 65 -11.03 -7.03 10.30
N LEU A 66 -11.79 -7.83 9.54
CA LEU A 66 -12.01 -7.59 8.10
C LEU A 66 -12.71 -6.25 7.80
N GLY A 67 -13.68 -5.84 8.63
CA GLY A 67 -14.37 -4.56 8.45
C GLY A 67 -13.43 -3.36 8.58
N ALA A 68 -12.57 -3.37 9.60
CA ALA A 68 -11.55 -2.34 9.79
C ALA A 68 -10.54 -2.35 8.63
N ALA A 69 -10.11 -3.54 8.19
CA ALA A 69 -9.19 -3.68 7.06
C ALA A 69 -9.73 -3.05 5.77
N LEU A 70 -11.00 -3.31 5.43
CA LEU A 70 -11.65 -2.73 4.26
C LEU A 70 -11.87 -1.22 4.41
N ALA A 71 -12.29 -0.75 5.59
CA ALA A 71 -12.46 0.67 5.86
C ALA A 71 -11.14 1.45 5.70
N THR A 72 -10.04 0.92 6.25
CA THR A 72 -8.71 1.51 6.07
C THR A 72 -8.26 1.46 4.60
N ALA A 73 -8.46 0.34 3.91
CA ALA A 73 -8.10 0.21 2.50
C ALA A 73 -8.84 1.22 1.59
N ALA A 74 -10.11 1.50 1.88
CA ALA A 74 -10.90 2.48 1.14
C ALA A 74 -10.38 3.93 1.27
N LEU A 75 -9.60 4.24 2.31
CA LEU A 75 -8.96 5.55 2.48
C LEU A 75 -7.78 5.77 1.52
N ALA A 76 -7.19 4.71 0.97
CA ALA A 76 -6.03 4.81 0.08
C ALA A 76 -6.29 5.60 -1.21
N PRO A 77 -7.37 5.33 -2.00
CA PRO A 77 -7.70 6.14 -3.17
C PRO A 77 -8.07 7.58 -2.81
N LEU A 78 -8.72 7.81 -1.65
CA LEU A 78 -9.05 9.15 -1.18
C LEU A 78 -7.80 9.97 -0.84
N ALA A 79 -6.84 9.39 -0.11
CA ALA A 79 -5.57 10.02 0.19
C ALA A 79 -4.78 10.38 -1.09
N LYS A 80 -4.84 9.51 -2.12
CA LYS A 80 -4.25 9.78 -3.43
C LYS A 80 -4.95 10.92 -4.17
N ALA A 81 -6.28 10.95 -4.16
CA ALA A 81 -7.06 12.01 -4.80
C ALA A 81 -6.84 13.37 -4.11
N LEU A 82 -6.84 13.40 -2.78
CA LEU A 82 -6.58 14.62 -2.00
C LEU A 82 -5.15 15.13 -2.19
N SER A 83 -4.15 14.24 -2.22
CA SER A 83 -2.75 14.62 -2.50
C SER A 83 -2.60 15.36 -3.84
N ARG A 84 -3.35 14.95 -4.87
CA ARG A 84 -3.33 15.60 -6.20
C ARG A 84 -3.97 16.98 -6.21
N ARG A 85 -4.85 17.29 -5.25
CA ARG A 85 -5.50 18.62 -5.14
C ARG A 85 -4.59 19.68 -4.52
N VAL A 86 -3.72 19.30 -3.60
CA VAL A 86 -2.78 20.25 -2.95
C VAL A 86 -1.48 20.40 -3.70
N ASN A 87 -1.14 19.48 -4.61
CA ASN A 87 0.01 19.65 -5.50
C ASN A 87 -0.23 18.93 -6.85
N PRO A 88 -0.41 19.65 -7.97
CA PRO A 88 -0.69 19.06 -9.29
C PRO A 88 0.54 18.48 -10.02
N THR A 89 1.74 18.52 -9.43
CA THR A 89 2.96 17.93 -9.99
C THR A 89 2.92 16.41 -10.05
#